data_AF-K9YQD7-F1
#
_entry.id   AF-K9YQD7-F1
#
_cell.length_a   1.000
_cell.length_b   1.000
_cell.length_c   1.000
_cell.angle_alpha   90.00
_cell.angle_beta   90.00
_cell.angle_gamma   90.00
#
_symmetry.space_group_name_H-M   'P 1'
#
loop_
_entity.id
_entity.type
_entity.pdbx_description
1 polymer ?
#
loop_
_entity_poly.entity_id
_entity_poly.type
_entity_poly.pdbx_seq_one_letter_code
_entity_poly.pdbx_strand_id
1 'polypeptide(L)' 'MKFCIKCKGSGKILEKKLSDYINSFDYYPAVCPECEGQGLVKAKKAYR' A
#
# COMPACT_ATOMS: atom_id res chain seq x y z
N MET A 1 7.23 -17.94 -0.83
CA MET A 1 6.92 -16.49 -0.72
C MET A 1 5.85 -16.16 -1.74
N LYS A 2 4.84 -15.37 -1.39
CA LYS A 2 3.76 -14.99 -2.34
C LYS A 2 3.86 -13.49 -2.60
N PHE A 3 3.74 -13.09 -3.86
CA PHE A 3 3.74 -11.68 -4.23
C PHE A 3 2.58 -10.96 -3.53
N CYS A 4 2.85 -9.75 -3.05
CA CYS A 4 1.81 -8.93 -2.46
C CYS A 4 0.86 -8.47 -3.57
N ILE A 5 -0.39 -8.96 -3.53
CA ILE A 5 -1.41 -8.63 -4.54
C ILE A 5 -1.79 -7.14 -4.46
N LYS A 6 -1.76 -6.57 -3.26
CA LYS A 6 -2.13 -5.17 -3.01
C LYS A 6 -1.22 -4.18 -3.74
N CYS A 7 0.10 -4.38 -3.67
CA CYS A 7 1.07 -3.55 -4.38
C CYS A 7 1.60 -4.19 -5.67
N LYS A 8 1.06 -5.34 -6.08
CA LYS A 8 1.51 -6.14 -7.23
C LYS A 8 3.02 -6.39 -7.28
N GLY A 9 3.66 -6.57 -6.12
CA GLY A 9 5.11 -6.75 -6.02
C GLY A 9 5.94 -5.46 -5.93
N SER A 10 5.37 -4.28 -6.11
CA SER A 10 6.12 -3.01 -6.10
C SER A 10 6.54 -2.51 -4.71
N GLY A 11 5.98 -3.05 -3.63
CA GLY A 11 6.23 -2.60 -2.25
C GLY A 11 5.57 -1.27 -1.87
N LYS A 12 5.07 -0.50 -2.84
CA LYS A 12 4.42 0.80 -2.65
C LYS A 12 3.01 0.80 -3.22
N ILE A 13 2.12 1.59 -2.61
CA ILE A 13 0.75 1.85 -3.09
C ILE A 13 0.52 3.36 -3.14
N LEU A 14 -0.46 3.79 -3.93
CA LEU A 14 -0.90 5.19 -3.87
C LEU A 14 -1.92 5.32 -2.73
N GLU A 15 -1.58 6.14 -1.74
CA GLU A 15 -2.49 6.49 -0.66
C GLU A 15 -3.18 7.81 -0.99
N LYS A 16 -4.52 7.80 -0.90
CA LYS A 16 -5.34 8.97 -1.09
C LYS A 16 -5.37 9.77 0.21
N LYS A 17 -4.77 10.94 0.23
CA LYS A 17 -4.89 11.88 1.36
C LYS A 17 -5.66 13.12 0.94
N LEU A 18 -6.46 13.63 1.86
CA LEU A 18 -7.04 14.96 1.71
C LEU A 18 -5.91 15.96 1.94
N SER A 19 -5.64 16.80 0.95
CA SER A 19 -4.68 17.89 1.09
C SER A 19 -5.36 19.04 1.81
N ASP A 20 -4.96 19.30 3.05
CA ASP A 20 -5.46 20.41 3.87
C ASP A 20 -5.26 21.78 3.18
N TYR A 21 -4.25 21.91 2.32
CA TYR A 21 -3.90 23.16 1.65
C TYR A 21 -4.82 23.52 0.48
N ILE A 22 -5.36 22.52 -0.22
CA ILE A 22 -6.04 22.72 -1.52
C ILE A 22 -7.48 22.18 -1.48
N ASN A 23 -7.93 21.64 -0.34
CA ASN A 23 -9.21 20.94 -0.19
C ASN A 23 -9.48 19.95 -1.34
N SER A 24 -8.43 19.24 -1.76
CA SER A 24 -8.44 18.31 -2.89
C SER A 24 -7.79 17.00 -2.48
N PHE A 25 -8.16 15.92 -3.16
CA PHE A 25 -7.57 14.61 -2.92
C PHE A 25 -6.31 14.43 -3.74
N ASP A 26 -5.20 14.20 -3.06
CA ASP A 26 -3.92 13.93 -3.67
C ASP A 26 -3.50 12.47 -3.43
N TYR A 27 -2.69 11.93 -4.33
CA TYR A 27 -2.27 10.53 -4.33
C TYR A 27 -0.76 10.45 -4.19
N TYR A 28 -0.30 10.01 -3.01
CA TYR A 28 1.12 9.91 -2.72
C TYR A 28 1.59 8.46 -2.68
N PRO A 29 2.82 8.17 -3.13
CA PRO A 29 3.41 6.84 -2.97
C PRO A 29 3.67 6.56 -1.49
N ALA A 30 2.86 5.70 -0.90
CA ALA A 30 2.97 5.21 0.46
C ALA A 30 3.50 3.77 0.48
N VAL A 31 4.08 3.37 1.61
CA VAL A 31 4.53 2.00 1.84
C VAL A 31 3.31 1.07 1.89
N CYS A 32 3.37 -0.06 1.19
CA CYS A 32 2.28 -1.02 1.20
C CYS A 32 2.14 -1.62 2.62
N PRO A 33 0.99 -1.47 3.30
CA PRO A 33 0.81 -1.95 4.67
C PRO A 33 0.78 -3.48 4.75
N GLU A 34 0.40 -4.15 3.66
CA GLU A 34 0.28 -5.61 3.60
C GLU A 34 1.64 -6.32 3.59
N CYS A 35 2.63 -5.74 2.90
CA CYS A 35 3.97 -6.30 2.79
C CYS A 35 5.04 -5.44 3.45
N GLU A 36 4.65 -4.36 4.12
CA GLU A 36 5.53 -3.43 4.81
C GLU A 36 6.70 -2.95 3.91
N GLY A 37 6.45 -2.74 2.62
CA GLY A 37 7.47 -2.33 1.66
C GLY A 37 8.29 -3.46 1.02
N GLN A 38 8.09 -4.71 1.43
CA GLN A 38 8.88 -5.85 0.95
C GLN A 38 8.46 -6.35 -0.45
N GLY A 39 7.29 -5.95 -0.95
CA GLY A 39 6.72 -6.46 -2.22
C GLY A 39 6.25 -7.92 -2.15
N LEU A 40 6.59 -8.62 -1.08
CA LEU A 40 6.26 -10.02 -0.82
C LEU A 40 5.51 -10.08 0.51
N VAL A 41 4.35 -10.73 0.53
CA VAL A 41 3.67 -10.99 1.79
C VAL A 41 4.26 -12.26 2.40
N LYS A 42 4.72 -12.17 3.66
CA LYS A 42 4.79 -13.36 4.51
C LYS A 42 3.34 -13.75 4.76
N ALA A 43 3.00 -15.03 4.64
CA ALA A 43 1.63 -15.52 4.78
C ALA A 43 1.08 -15.23 6.20
N LYS A 44 0.70 -13.99 6.48
CA LYS A 44 -0.05 -13.60 7.65
C LYS A 44 -1.51 -13.55 7.22
N LYS A 45 -2.26 -14.43 7.88
CA LYS A 45 -3.66 -14.80 7.66
C LYS A 45 -4.47 -13.63 7.12
N ALA A 46 -5.03 -13.82 5.92
CA ALA A 46 -6.14 -13.02 5.41
C ALA A 46 -7.17 -12.90 6.54
N TYR A 47 -7.36 -11.68 7.04
CA TYR A 47 -8.40 -11.39 8.00
C TYR A 47 -9.74 -11.60 7.29
N ARG A 48 -10.53 -12.50 7.87
CA ARG A 48 -11.82 -13.02 7.41
C ARG A 48 -12.92 -11.97 7.54
#